data_AF-A0A954ET72-F1
#
_entry.id   AF-A0A954ET72-F1
#
_cell.length_a   1.000
_cell.length_b   1.000
_cell.length_c   1.000
_cell.angle_alpha   90.00
_cell.angle_beta   90.00
_cell.angle_gamma   90.00
#
_symmetry.space_group_name_H-M   'P 1'
#
loop_
_entity.id
_entity.type
_entity.pdbx_description
1 polymer ?
#
loop_
_entity_poly.entity_id
_entity_poly.type
_entity_poly.pdbx_seq_one_letter_code
_entity_poly.pdbx_strand_id
1 'polypeptide(L)'
;IFLFMSGGVSHVDTFDPKPQLAADHGKEVVLDHPETRNRAGYERLFLKRPGWEFRPYGQSGIEVSDLFRNVGSQVDQMSIIRSMYTSHSNHYNATLGMHTGSFAFSRPSIGSWVSYGLGTENRELPSFVVLAPQMPYAGTQVWSADFLPGAHQGTRVMPGAEPIANLNPRIAPDQGQSLELETL
;
A
#
# COMPACT_ATOMS: atom_id res chain seq x y z
N ILE A 1 10.16 -2.35 8.00
CA ILE A 1 9.22 -3.22 7.26
C ILE A 1 7.92 -2.45 7.08
N PHE A 2 7.37 -2.40 5.88
CA PHE A 2 6.11 -1.72 5.57
C PHE A 2 5.18 -2.73 4.87
N LEU A 3 3.93 -2.82 5.35
CA LEU A 3 2.93 -3.73 4.82
C LEU A 3 1.75 -2.91 4.27
N PHE A 4 1.53 -2.97 2.96
CA PHE A 4 0.36 -2.37 2.32
C PHE A 4 -0.63 -3.46 1.93
N MET A 5 -1.80 -3.46 2.59
CA MET A 5 -2.86 -4.45 2.36
C MET A 5 -3.86 -3.91 1.33
N SER A 6 -3.60 -4.15 0.05
CA SER A 6 -4.54 -3.80 -1.03
C SER A 6 -5.85 -4.55 -0.86
N GLY A 7 -6.98 -3.83 -0.82
CA GLY A 7 -8.29 -4.42 -0.50
C GLY A 7 -8.40 -4.92 0.93
N GLY A 8 -7.50 -4.49 1.81
CA GLY A 8 -7.43 -4.89 3.22
C GLY A 8 -8.64 -4.46 4.04
N VAL A 9 -8.55 -4.76 5.33
CA VAL A 9 -9.62 -4.52 6.29
C VAL A 9 -9.95 -3.04 6.43
N SER A 10 -11.24 -2.73 6.54
CA SER A 10 -11.73 -1.37 6.73
C SER A 10 -11.28 -0.79 8.07
N HIS A 11 -10.81 0.46 8.08
CA HIS A 11 -10.37 1.13 9.30
C HIS A 11 -11.52 1.29 10.32
N VAL A 12 -12.75 1.56 9.85
CA VAL A 12 -13.94 1.68 10.72
C VAL A 12 -14.39 0.34 11.31
N ASP A 13 -13.93 -0.78 10.73
CA ASP A 13 -14.19 -2.12 11.24
C ASP A 13 -13.08 -2.62 12.18
N THR A 14 -12.01 -1.85 12.40
CA THR A 14 -10.78 -2.34 13.05
C THR A 14 -10.26 -1.46 14.16
N PHE A 15 -9.76 -0.27 13.84
CA PHE A 15 -8.99 0.57 14.75
C PHE A 15 -9.55 1.98 14.89
N ASP A 16 -10.71 2.29 14.30
CA ASP A 16 -11.28 3.64 14.29
C ASP A 16 -12.79 3.60 14.57
N PRO A 17 -13.21 3.47 15.85
CA PRO A 17 -14.63 3.45 16.20
C PRO A 17 -15.31 4.74 15.77
N LYS A 18 -16.47 4.61 15.10
CA LYS A 18 -17.31 5.73 14.65
C LYS A 18 -18.71 5.64 15.29
N PRO A 19 -18.91 6.13 16.53
CA PRO A 19 -20.20 6.03 17.22
C PRO A 19 -21.36 6.64 16.44
N GLN A 20 -21.14 7.79 15.78
CA GLN A 20 -22.17 8.43 14.96
C GLN A 20 -22.54 7.59 13.74
N LEU A 21 -21.55 6.97 13.06
CA LEU A 21 -21.79 6.06 11.94
C LEU A 21 -22.62 4.84 12.38
N ALA A 22 -22.41 4.36 13.60
CA ALA A 22 -23.18 3.27 14.17
C ALA A 22 -24.63 3.70 14.49
N ALA A 23 -24.82 4.89 15.08
CA ALA A 23 -26.13 5.44 15.38
C ALA A 23 -26.95 5.75 14.12
N ASP A 24 -26.28 6.18 13.05
CA ASP A 24 -26.89 6.56 11.78
C ASP A 24 -27.00 5.40 10.78
N HIS A 25 -26.81 4.17 11.22
CA HIS A 25 -26.89 3.00 10.35
C HIS A 25 -28.20 2.95 9.55
N GLY A 26 -28.08 2.72 8.23
CA GLY A 26 -29.21 2.62 7.32
C GLY A 26 -29.78 3.96 6.90
N LYS A 27 -29.28 5.10 7.41
CA LYS A 27 -29.64 6.41 6.89
C LYS A 27 -29.01 6.61 5.52
N GLU A 28 -29.82 7.09 4.59
CA GLU A 28 -29.38 7.49 3.26
C GLU A 28 -28.55 8.78 3.36
N VAL A 29 -27.48 8.87 2.58
CA VAL A 29 -26.61 10.04 2.52
C VAL A 29 -26.42 10.51 1.09
N VAL A 30 -26.44 11.82 0.93
CA VAL A 30 -26.07 12.49 -0.31
C VAL A 30 -24.64 12.99 -0.15
N LEU A 31 -23.70 12.34 -0.84
CA LEU A 31 -22.30 12.77 -0.83
C LEU A 31 -22.09 13.80 -1.93
N ASP A 32 -21.74 15.02 -1.53
CA ASP A 32 -21.31 16.04 -2.46
C ASP A 32 -19.82 15.90 -2.80
N HIS A 33 -19.49 14.87 -3.59
CA HIS A 33 -18.11 14.60 -4.01
C HIS A 33 -18.02 14.38 -5.53
N PRO A 34 -17.00 14.92 -6.21
CA PRO A 34 -16.84 14.73 -7.66
C PRO A 34 -16.84 13.28 -8.11
N GLU A 35 -16.30 12.36 -7.29
CA GLU A 35 -16.21 10.94 -7.63
C GLU A 35 -17.49 10.13 -7.36
N THR A 36 -18.49 10.71 -6.69
CA THR A 36 -19.79 10.08 -6.44
C THR A 36 -20.88 10.62 -7.36
N ARG A 37 -20.74 11.84 -7.85
CA ARG A 37 -21.67 12.48 -8.79
C ARG A 37 -21.75 11.69 -10.10
N ASN A 38 -22.97 11.30 -10.50
CA ASN A 38 -23.30 10.60 -11.76
C ASN A 38 -22.55 9.26 -11.97
N ARG A 39 -22.11 8.60 -10.90
CA ARG A 39 -21.45 7.29 -10.99
C ARG A 39 -22.48 6.18 -10.80
N ALA A 40 -22.52 5.23 -11.74
CA ALA A 40 -23.38 4.06 -11.64
C ALA A 40 -23.08 3.26 -10.36
N GLY A 41 -24.12 2.88 -9.62
CA GLY A 41 -24.04 2.21 -8.31
C GLY A 41 -23.87 3.15 -7.12
N TYR A 42 -23.81 4.47 -7.35
CA TYR A 42 -23.73 5.51 -6.31
C TYR A 42 -24.99 6.39 -6.29
N GLU A 43 -26.08 5.94 -6.92
CA GLU A 43 -27.35 6.68 -6.99
C GLU A 43 -27.97 6.86 -5.61
N ARG A 44 -27.78 5.86 -4.72
CA ARG A 44 -28.22 5.87 -3.33
C ARG A 44 -27.17 5.23 -2.45
N LEU A 45 -26.69 5.98 -1.46
CA LEU A 45 -25.67 5.52 -0.52
C LEU A 45 -26.25 5.50 0.88
N PHE A 46 -25.84 4.52 1.68
CA PHE A 46 -26.31 4.36 3.04
C PHE A 46 -25.14 4.23 4.00
N LEU A 47 -25.32 4.80 5.19
CA LEU A 47 -24.37 4.64 6.26
C LEU A 47 -24.41 3.21 6.80
N LYS A 48 -23.25 2.55 6.76
CA LYS A 48 -23.07 1.20 7.27
C LYS A 48 -22.29 1.27 8.57
N ARG A 49 -22.91 0.79 9.67
CA ARG A 49 -22.20 0.59 10.93
C ARG A 49 -21.09 -0.46 10.78
N PRO A 50 -20.05 -0.41 11.63
CA PRO A 50 -19.08 -1.49 11.70
C PRO A 50 -19.72 -2.87 11.91
N GLY A 51 -19.14 -3.90 11.34
CA GLY A 51 -19.61 -5.29 11.49
C GLY A 51 -19.26 -5.92 12.85
N TRP A 52 -18.43 -5.26 13.64
CA TRP A 52 -17.78 -5.78 14.85
C TRP A 52 -17.94 -4.84 16.03
N GLU A 53 -17.88 -5.40 17.24
CA GLU A 53 -17.95 -4.61 18.47
C GLU A 53 -16.59 -4.05 18.83
N PHE A 54 -16.55 -2.83 19.34
CA PHE A 54 -15.34 -2.20 19.84
C PHE A 54 -15.26 -2.31 21.36
N ARG A 55 -14.04 -2.52 21.86
CA ARG A 55 -13.76 -2.59 23.30
C ARG A 55 -12.43 -1.89 23.57
N PRO A 56 -12.28 -1.20 24.72
CA PRO A 56 -10.98 -0.65 25.11
C PRO A 56 -9.99 -1.78 25.42
N TYR A 57 -8.74 -1.60 25.01
CA TYR A 57 -7.64 -2.51 25.33
C TYR A 57 -6.49 -1.75 26.00
N GLY A 58 -5.68 -2.49 26.75
CA GLY A 58 -4.45 -1.97 27.35
C GLY A 58 -4.70 -0.85 28.37
N GLN A 59 -3.61 -0.19 28.75
CA GLN A 59 -3.60 0.99 29.60
C GLN A 59 -3.97 2.26 28.82
N SER A 60 -3.67 2.30 27.51
CA SER A 60 -4.05 3.41 26.65
C SER A 60 -5.58 3.55 26.48
N GLY A 61 -6.33 2.47 26.73
CA GLY A 61 -7.78 2.45 26.57
C GLY A 61 -8.22 2.58 25.11
N ILE A 62 -7.31 2.45 24.16
CA ILE A 62 -7.61 2.56 22.73
C ILE A 62 -8.59 1.44 22.36
N GLU A 63 -9.71 1.84 21.78
CA GLU A 63 -10.72 0.90 21.31
C GLU A 63 -10.29 0.22 20.02
N VAL A 64 -10.37 -1.11 20.02
CA VAL A 64 -10.10 -1.99 18.88
C VAL A 64 -11.29 -2.93 18.72
N SER A 65 -11.64 -3.24 17.47
CA SER A 65 -12.74 -4.16 17.21
C SER A 65 -12.39 -5.60 17.60
N ASP A 66 -13.43 -6.37 17.90
CA ASP A 66 -13.31 -7.76 18.28
C ASP A 66 -12.95 -8.70 17.10
N LEU A 67 -12.80 -8.15 15.88
CA LEU A 67 -12.15 -8.80 14.74
C LEU A 67 -10.65 -9.07 15.02
N PHE A 68 -10.01 -8.20 15.80
CA PHE A 68 -8.57 -8.22 16.02
C PHE A 68 -8.19 -8.28 17.51
N ARG A 69 -8.88 -9.11 18.31
CA ARG A 69 -8.66 -9.23 19.77
C ARG A 69 -7.20 -9.43 20.17
N ASN A 70 -6.49 -10.30 19.46
CA ASN A 70 -5.08 -10.59 19.72
C ASN A 70 -4.19 -9.37 19.42
N VAL A 71 -4.50 -8.61 18.37
CA VAL A 71 -3.78 -7.37 18.05
C VAL A 71 -4.13 -6.28 19.07
N GLY A 72 -5.40 -6.18 19.48
CA GLY A 72 -5.85 -5.29 20.54
C GLY A 72 -5.11 -5.52 21.85
N SER A 73 -4.77 -6.77 22.20
CA SER A 73 -3.94 -7.07 23.39
C SER A 73 -2.55 -6.41 23.39
N GLN A 74 -2.07 -5.99 22.22
CA GLN A 74 -0.78 -5.33 22.02
C GLN A 74 -0.91 -3.82 21.77
N VAL A 75 -2.10 -3.21 22.00
CA VAL A 75 -2.38 -1.83 21.59
C VAL A 75 -1.44 -0.79 22.19
N ASP A 76 -0.95 -1.01 23.41
CA ASP A 76 0.00 -0.11 24.06
C ASP A 76 1.41 -0.14 23.44
N GLN A 77 1.70 -1.11 22.57
CA GLN A 77 2.95 -1.21 21.80
C GLN A 77 2.78 -0.66 20.38
N MET A 78 1.60 -0.15 20.05
CA MET A 78 1.27 0.36 18.72
C MET A 78 1.05 1.87 18.76
N SER A 79 1.36 2.52 17.66
CA SER A 79 0.93 3.89 17.40
C SER A 79 -0.10 3.88 16.28
N ILE A 80 -1.33 4.26 16.59
CA ILE A 80 -2.44 4.23 15.64
C ILE A 80 -2.68 5.64 15.09
N ILE A 81 -2.57 5.78 13.77
CA ILE A 81 -2.79 7.06 13.07
C ILE A 81 -4.19 7.05 12.45
N ARG A 82 -5.13 7.77 13.07
CA ARG A 82 -6.52 7.94 12.57
C ARG A 82 -6.72 9.24 11.78
N SER A 83 -5.68 10.07 11.67
CA SER A 83 -5.74 11.39 11.02
C SER A 83 -5.42 11.35 9.53
N MET A 84 -5.21 10.16 8.94
CA MET A 84 -4.94 10.04 7.51
C MET A 84 -6.19 10.39 6.71
N TYR A 85 -6.00 11.14 5.64
CA TYR A 85 -7.06 11.56 4.74
C TYR A 85 -6.60 11.45 3.29
N THR A 86 -7.53 11.12 2.39
CA THR A 86 -7.31 11.11 0.94
C THR A 86 -8.49 11.80 0.26
N SER A 87 -8.20 12.51 -0.84
CA SER A 87 -9.20 13.15 -1.69
C SER A 87 -9.71 12.26 -2.83
N HIS A 88 -9.27 11.00 -2.87
CA HIS A 88 -9.58 10.06 -3.95
C HIS A 88 -10.09 8.73 -3.41
N SER A 89 -11.20 8.27 -3.96
CA SER A 89 -11.84 6.97 -3.73
C SER A 89 -11.37 5.90 -4.72
N ASN A 90 -10.70 6.30 -5.81
CA ASN A 90 -10.15 5.35 -6.77
C ASN A 90 -8.94 4.61 -6.16
N HIS A 91 -8.99 3.27 -6.18
CA HIS A 91 -7.92 2.39 -5.69
C HIS A 91 -6.53 2.76 -6.24
N TYR A 92 -6.42 3.09 -7.53
CA TYR A 92 -5.15 3.46 -8.15
C TYR A 92 -4.57 4.75 -7.53
N ASN A 93 -5.36 5.83 -7.49
CA ASN A 93 -4.92 7.12 -6.98
C ASN A 93 -4.63 7.08 -5.48
N ALA A 94 -5.47 6.40 -4.70
CA ALA A 94 -5.25 6.25 -3.26
C ALA A 94 -3.97 5.44 -2.96
N THR A 95 -3.69 4.39 -3.74
CA THR A 95 -2.47 3.59 -3.59
C THR A 95 -1.23 4.42 -3.88
N LEU A 96 -1.23 5.20 -4.96
CA LEU A 96 -0.15 6.14 -5.26
C LEU A 96 0.01 7.17 -4.14
N GLY A 97 -1.06 7.85 -3.75
CA GLY A 97 -1.03 8.85 -2.68
C GLY A 97 -0.42 8.32 -1.37
N MET A 98 -0.76 7.09 -0.98
CA MET A 98 -0.18 6.42 0.19
C MET A 98 1.34 6.20 0.06
N HIS A 99 1.81 5.82 -1.12
CA HIS A 99 3.21 5.44 -1.30
C HIS A 99 4.10 6.62 -1.67
N THR A 100 3.61 7.60 -2.41
CA THR A 100 4.44 8.68 -2.99
C THR A 100 4.04 10.08 -2.49
N GLY A 101 2.93 10.17 -1.74
CA GLY A 101 2.33 11.44 -1.34
C GLY A 101 1.67 12.22 -2.49
N SER A 102 1.63 11.67 -3.71
CA SER A 102 0.98 12.30 -4.86
C SER A 102 0.39 11.28 -5.82
N PHE A 103 -0.86 11.49 -6.22
CA PHE A 103 -1.49 10.74 -7.30
C PHE A 103 -1.36 11.44 -8.66
N ALA A 104 -0.95 12.72 -8.69
CA ALA A 104 -0.94 13.56 -9.89
C ALA A 104 0.46 13.71 -10.49
N PHE A 105 1.48 13.77 -9.63
CA PHE A 105 2.86 13.97 -10.06
C PHE A 105 3.69 12.77 -9.66
N SER A 106 4.55 12.34 -10.58
CA SER A 106 5.55 11.32 -10.30
C SER A 106 6.43 11.79 -9.14
N ARG A 107 6.54 10.94 -8.12
CA ARG A 107 7.31 11.18 -6.90
C ARG A 107 7.95 9.89 -6.42
N PRO A 108 9.12 9.95 -5.78
CA PRO A 108 9.72 8.79 -5.16
C PRO A 108 8.79 8.22 -4.10
N SER A 109 8.75 6.89 -4.03
CA SER A 109 8.01 6.20 -2.98
C SER A 109 8.61 6.47 -1.60
N ILE A 110 7.82 6.25 -0.55
CA ILE A 110 8.25 6.32 0.85
C ILE A 110 9.44 5.39 1.10
N GLY A 111 9.45 4.19 0.50
CA GLY A 111 10.58 3.26 0.60
C GLY A 111 11.85 3.81 -0.04
N SER A 112 11.72 4.48 -1.19
CA SER A 112 12.84 5.15 -1.88
C SER A 112 13.38 6.32 -1.06
N TRP A 113 12.49 7.12 -0.45
CA TRP A 113 12.90 8.21 0.45
C TRP A 113 13.62 7.71 1.70
N VAL A 114 13.12 6.63 2.32
CA VAL A 114 13.76 6.01 3.48
C VAL A 114 15.14 5.47 3.09
N SER A 115 15.23 4.77 1.96
CA SER A 115 16.49 4.26 1.41
C SER A 115 17.50 5.37 1.11
N TYR A 116 17.06 6.49 0.55
CA TYR A 116 17.91 7.65 0.26
C TYR A 116 18.35 8.38 1.53
N GLY A 117 17.41 8.67 2.43
CA GLY A 117 17.66 9.49 3.62
C GLY A 117 18.44 8.76 4.71
N LEU A 118 18.20 7.46 4.91
CA LEU A 118 18.90 6.66 5.91
C LEU A 118 20.11 5.93 5.34
N GLY A 119 20.18 5.73 4.02
CA GLY A 119 21.20 4.93 3.38
C GLY A 119 21.06 3.44 3.68
N THR A 120 22.18 2.72 3.58
CA THR A 120 22.26 1.29 3.90
C THR A 120 23.61 0.96 4.51
N GLU A 121 23.59 0.15 5.57
CA GLU A 121 24.81 -0.45 6.12
C GLU A 121 25.27 -1.66 5.29
N ASN A 122 24.37 -2.20 4.45
CA ASN A 122 24.64 -3.31 3.56
C ASN A 122 25.14 -2.80 2.20
N ARG A 123 26.31 -3.29 1.78
CA ARG A 123 26.95 -2.96 0.49
C ARG A 123 26.65 -3.97 -0.62
N GLU A 124 26.14 -5.14 -0.26
CA GLU A 124 26.03 -6.30 -1.14
C GLU A 124 24.58 -6.58 -1.57
N LEU A 125 23.58 -6.03 -0.86
CA LEU A 125 22.16 -6.21 -1.18
C LEU A 125 21.42 -4.88 -1.35
N PRO A 126 20.30 -4.88 -2.10
CA PRO A 126 19.44 -3.72 -2.20
C PRO A 126 18.94 -3.26 -0.84
N SER A 127 18.98 -1.95 -0.61
CA SER A 127 18.49 -1.31 0.61
C SER A 127 16.95 -1.25 0.69
N PHE A 128 16.27 -1.35 -0.46
CA PHE A 128 14.82 -1.36 -0.56
C PHE A 128 14.34 -2.58 -1.35
N VAL A 129 13.83 -3.57 -0.62
CA VAL A 129 13.27 -4.80 -1.18
C VAL A 129 11.75 -4.76 -1.10
N VAL A 130 11.11 -5.21 -2.17
CA VAL A 130 9.65 -5.25 -2.32
C VAL A 130 9.20 -6.69 -2.50
N LEU A 131 8.31 -7.15 -1.63
CA LEU A 131 7.67 -8.47 -1.74
C LEU A 131 6.26 -8.29 -2.31
N ALA A 132 6.11 -8.59 -3.60
CA ALA A 132 4.85 -8.42 -4.32
C ALA A 132 4.65 -9.58 -5.30
N PRO A 133 3.95 -10.66 -4.91
CA PRO A 133 3.69 -11.81 -5.80
C PRO A 133 2.97 -11.42 -7.09
N GLN A 134 2.06 -10.44 -6.98
CA GLN A 134 1.38 -9.80 -8.11
C GLN A 134 1.70 -8.30 -8.11
N MET A 135 1.52 -7.63 -9.24
CA MET A 135 1.65 -6.17 -9.29
C MET A 135 0.48 -5.53 -8.56
N PRO A 136 0.72 -4.60 -7.61
CA PRO A 136 -0.36 -3.87 -6.97
C PRO A 136 -0.97 -2.85 -7.93
N TYR A 137 -2.03 -2.17 -7.48
CA TYR A 137 -2.47 -0.94 -8.13
C TYR A 137 -1.30 0.02 -8.32
N ALA A 138 -1.28 0.70 -9.47
CA ALA A 138 -0.18 1.57 -9.92
C ALA A 138 1.18 0.88 -10.18
N GLY A 139 1.26 -0.44 -10.08
CA GLY A 139 2.42 -1.23 -10.51
C GLY A 139 3.70 -0.79 -9.81
N THR A 140 4.78 -0.64 -10.58
CA THR A 140 6.11 -0.30 -10.04
C THR A 140 6.23 1.14 -9.51
N GLN A 141 5.29 2.03 -9.82
CA GLN A 141 5.32 3.42 -9.35
C GLN A 141 5.31 3.51 -7.83
N VAL A 142 4.62 2.57 -7.16
CA VAL A 142 4.47 2.57 -5.69
C VAL A 142 5.77 2.24 -4.94
N TRP A 143 6.82 1.83 -5.67
CA TRP A 143 8.17 1.63 -5.12
C TRP A 143 9.24 2.25 -6.04
N SER A 144 8.87 3.24 -6.85
CA SER A 144 9.78 3.91 -7.79
C SER A 144 10.76 4.84 -7.08
N ALA A 145 12.01 4.90 -7.55
CA ALA A 145 12.98 5.93 -7.16
C ALA A 145 12.64 7.30 -7.76
N ASP A 146 11.95 7.30 -8.91
CA ASP A 146 11.64 8.53 -9.66
C ASP A 146 12.92 9.35 -9.93
N PHE A 147 12.97 10.62 -9.53
CA PHE A 147 14.14 11.49 -9.65
C PHE A 147 15.27 11.20 -8.64
N LEU A 148 15.09 10.28 -7.68
CA LEU A 148 16.20 9.83 -6.83
C LEU A 148 17.14 8.90 -7.61
N PRO A 149 18.41 8.77 -7.18
CA PRO A 149 19.32 7.82 -7.80
C PRO A 149 18.74 6.41 -7.87
N GLY A 150 19.00 5.71 -8.98
CA GLY A 150 18.44 4.37 -9.24
C GLY A 150 18.79 3.31 -8.18
N ALA A 151 19.83 3.54 -7.37
CA ALA A 151 20.16 2.70 -6.21
C ALA A 151 19.05 2.64 -5.14
N HIS A 152 18.10 3.57 -5.17
CA HIS A 152 16.95 3.62 -4.24
C HIS A 152 15.66 3.06 -4.87
N GLN A 153 15.75 2.46 -6.07
CA GLN A 153 14.62 1.80 -6.71
C GLN A 153 14.25 0.53 -5.94
N GLY A 154 12.97 0.35 -5.65
CA GLY A 154 12.48 -0.88 -5.02
C GLY A 154 12.79 -2.09 -5.89
N THR A 155 13.55 -3.04 -5.31
CA THR A 155 13.87 -4.31 -5.95
C THR A 155 12.78 -5.31 -5.63
N ARG A 156 11.95 -5.63 -6.64
CA ARG A 156 10.87 -6.61 -6.49
C ARG A 156 11.45 -8.02 -6.45
N VAL A 157 11.12 -8.73 -5.38
CA VAL A 157 11.44 -10.14 -5.17
C VAL A 157 10.15 -10.93 -5.12
N MET A 158 10.08 -12.01 -5.89
CA MET A 158 8.98 -12.95 -5.87
C MET A 158 9.40 -14.24 -5.14
N PRO A 159 8.54 -14.85 -4.32
CA PRO A 159 8.81 -16.17 -3.79
C PRO A 159 8.87 -17.20 -4.93
N GLY A 160 9.89 -18.04 -4.96
CA GLY A 160 10.02 -19.13 -5.94
C GLY A 160 11.46 -19.39 -6.37
N ALA A 161 11.61 -20.28 -7.37
CA ALA A 161 12.91 -20.64 -7.94
C ALA A 161 13.59 -19.49 -8.69
N GLU A 162 12.80 -18.58 -9.26
CA GLU A 162 13.26 -17.41 -10.01
C GLU A 162 12.78 -16.12 -9.30
N PRO A 163 13.45 -15.72 -8.20
CA PRO A 163 12.98 -14.63 -7.36
C PRO A 163 13.11 -13.24 -7.99
N ILE A 164 14.03 -13.09 -8.95
CA ILE A 164 14.27 -11.87 -9.71
C ILE A 164 14.06 -12.18 -11.19
N ALA A 165 13.19 -11.42 -11.83
CA ALA A 165 12.88 -11.63 -13.24
C ALA A 165 14.09 -11.30 -14.14
N ASN A 166 14.31 -12.13 -15.17
CA ASN A 166 15.39 -11.98 -16.16
C ASN A 166 16.81 -11.99 -15.56
N LEU A 167 17.02 -12.67 -14.43
CA LEU A 167 18.37 -12.85 -13.88
C LEU A 167 19.20 -13.82 -14.73
N ASN A 168 18.55 -14.84 -15.29
CA ASN A 168 19.18 -15.79 -16.19
C ASN A 168 19.12 -15.28 -17.65
N PRO A 169 20.23 -15.32 -18.39
CA PRO A 169 20.23 -14.92 -19.79
C PRO A 169 19.33 -15.84 -20.62
N ARG A 170 18.57 -15.26 -21.56
CA ARG A 170 17.67 -16.03 -22.46
C ARG A 170 18.42 -16.80 -23.54
N ILE A 171 19.64 -16.36 -23.86
CA ILE A 171 20.50 -16.96 -24.86
C ILE A 171 21.77 -17.39 -24.14
N ALA A 172 22.27 -18.58 -24.45
CA ALA A 172 23.55 -19.02 -23.91
C ALA A 172 24.66 -18.06 -24.37
N PRO A 173 25.67 -17.76 -23.52
CA PRO A 173 26.66 -16.74 -23.83
C PRO A 173 27.40 -16.94 -25.16
N ASP A 174 27.64 -18.20 -25.52
CA ASP A 174 28.28 -18.60 -26.77
C ASP A 174 27.42 -18.28 -28.00
N GLN A 175 26.12 -18.61 -27.94
CA GLN A 175 25.18 -18.32 -29.03
C GLN A 175 24.90 -16.82 -29.21
N GLY A 176 24.86 -16.06 -28.11
CA GLY A 176 24.65 -14.61 -28.16
C GLY A 176 25.79 -13.91 -28.88
N GLN A 177 27.03 -14.26 -28.52
CA GLN A 177 28.22 -13.70 -29.17
C GLN A 177 28.32 -14.07 -30.65
N SER A 178 28.00 -15.32 -31.02
CA SER A 178 27.98 -15.73 -32.44
C SER A 178 26.95 -14.94 -33.26
N LEU A 179 25.73 -14.76 -32.74
CA LEU A 179 24.68 -13.99 -33.41
C LEU A 179 25.06 -12.50 -33.58
N GLU A 180 25.67 -11.89 -32.57
CA GLU A 180 26.13 -10.48 -32.68
C GLU A 180 27.25 -10.34 -33.72
N LEU A 181 28.19 -11.28 -33.77
CA LEU A 181 29.29 -11.28 -34.75
C LEU A 181 28.79 -11.53 -36.18
N GLU A 182 27.74 -12.34 -36.37
CA GLU A 182 27.13 -12.57 -37.70
C GLU A 182 26.40 -11.34 -38.26
N THR A 183 26.11 -10.34 -37.42
CA THR A 183 25.45 -9.09 -37.83
C THR A 183 26.41 -7.94 -38.17
N LEU A 184 27.71 -8.13 -37.99
CA LEU A 184 28.79 -7.19 -38.36
C LEU A 184 29.34 -7.48 -39.77
#